data_AF-A0A2X1RQQ8-F1
#
_entry.id   AF-A0A2X1RQQ8-F1
#
_cell.length_a   1.000
_cell.length_b   1.000
_cell.length_c   1.000
_cell.angle_alpha   90.00
_cell.angle_beta   90.00
_cell.angle_gamma   90.00
#
_symmetry.space_group_name_H-M   'P 1'
#
loop_
_entity.id
_entity.type
_entity.pdbx_description
1 polymer ?
#
loop_
_entity_poly.entity_id
_entity_poly.type
_entity_poly.pdbx_seq_one_letter_code
_entity_poly.pdbx_strand_id
1 'polypeptide(L)' 'MKGESFNARKAILTGDIQVAKGDKVAAKNSFEQAQQSGSQLEQQMAKMKLNNL' A
#
# COMPACT_ATOMS: atom_id res chain seq x y z
N MET A 1 4.57 -12.99 10.12
CA MET A 1 4.36 -12.54 11.53
C MET A 1 3.12 -11.64 11.60
N LYS A 2 2.33 -11.62 12.70
CA LYS A 2 1.09 -10.81 12.76
C LYS A 2 1.30 -9.29 12.54
N GLY A 3 2.45 -8.75 12.95
CA GLY A 3 2.78 -7.33 12.79
C GLY A 3 3.01 -6.89 11.34
N GLU A 4 3.50 -7.79 10.48
CA GLU A 4 3.77 -7.50 9.07
C GLU A 4 2.47 -7.22 8.29
N SER A 5 1.42 -8.01 8.56
CA SER A 5 0.11 -7.83 7.94
C SER A 5 -0.58 -6.53 8.41
N PHE A 6 -0.43 -6.13 9.67
CA PHE A 6 -0.91 -4.83 10.15
C PHE A 6 -0.19 -3.66 9.47
N ASN A 7 1.15 -3.72 9.38
CA ASN A 7 1.95 -2.68 8.74
C ASN A 7 1.62 -2.51 7.25
N ALA A 8 1.41 -3.62 6.53
CA ALA A 8 1.01 -3.58 5.13
C ALA A 8 -0.38 -2.95 4.94
N ARG A 9 -1.37 -3.29 5.80
CA ARG A 9 -2.70 -2.65 5.74
C ARG A 9 -2.63 -1.16 6.05
N LYS A 10 -1.80 -0.75 7.02
CA LYS A 10 -1.55 0.66 7.32
C LYS A 10 -0.95 1.38 6.11
N ALA A 11 0.00 0.75 5.43
CA ALA A 11 0.63 1.31 4.23
C ALA A 11 -0.35 1.42 3.06
N ILE A 12 -1.23 0.43 2.85
CA ILE A 12 -2.34 0.52 1.86
C ILE A 12 -3.27 1.69 2.18
N LEU A 13 -3.72 1.81 3.43
CA LEU A 13 -4.60 2.91 3.84
C LEU A 13 -3.93 4.28 3.68
N THR A 14 -2.64 4.37 4.01
CA THR A 14 -1.85 5.60 3.82
C THR A 14 -1.78 5.96 2.35
N GLY A 15 -1.53 4.99 1.47
CA GLY A 15 -1.53 5.20 0.02
C GLY A 15 -2.86 5.74 -0.49
N ASP A 16 -3.99 5.15 -0.06
CA ASP A 16 -5.33 5.60 -0.44
C ASP A 16 -5.61 7.05 -0.01
N ILE A 17 -5.16 7.45 1.18
CA ILE A 17 -5.26 8.85 1.65
C ILE A 17 -4.43 9.79 0.76
N GLN A 18 -3.23 9.38 0.35
CA GLN A 18 -2.38 10.21 -0.51
C GLN A 18 -2.95 10.35 -1.93
N VAL A 19 -3.58 9.30 -2.46
CA VAL A 19 -4.35 9.39 -3.72
C VAL A 19 -5.45 10.43 -3.59
N ALA A 20 -6.22 10.40 -2.50
CA ALA A 20 -7.29 11.37 -2.26
C ALA A 20 -6.77 12.82 -2.13
N LYS A 21 -5.53 13.00 -1.68
CA LYS A 21 -4.84 14.30 -1.63
C LYS A 21 -4.22 14.74 -2.96
N GLY A 22 -4.19 13.87 -3.96
CA GLY A 22 -3.53 14.11 -5.25
C GLY A 22 -2.01 13.89 -5.22
N ASP A 23 -1.44 13.46 -4.09
CA ASP A 23 -0.01 13.17 -3.96
C ASP A 23 0.28 11.73 -4.42
N LYS A 24 0.38 11.56 -5.75
CA LYS A 24 0.65 10.24 -6.35
C LYS A 24 2.02 9.68 -5.97
N VAL A 25 3.02 10.53 -5.70
CA VAL A 25 4.36 10.06 -5.34
C VAL A 25 4.34 9.44 -3.94
N ALA A 26 3.73 10.12 -2.97
CA ALA A 26 3.58 9.58 -1.62
C ALA A 26 2.68 8.32 -1.60
N ALA A 27 1.65 8.29 -2.45
CA ALA A 27 0.80 7.11 -2.60
C ALA A 27 1.59 5.90 -3.13
N LYS A 28 2.40 6.09 -4.18
CA LYS A 28 3.25 5.05 -4.77
C LYS A 28 4.17 4.43 -3.73
N ASN A 29 4.90 5.28 -2.98
CA ASN A 29 5.82 4.82 -1.94
C ASN A 29 5.12 3.97 -0.87
N SER A 30 3.90 4.36 -0.49
CA SER A 30 3.11 3.64 0.51
C SER A 30 2.67 2.27 -0.01
N PHE A 31 2.21 2.18 -1.26
CA PHE A 31 1.83 0.89 -1.84
C PHE A 31 3.06 -0.02 -2.08
N GLU A 32 4.21 0.52 -2.48
CA GLU A 32 5.45 -0.26 -2.58
C GLU A 32 5.86 -0.87 -1.23
N GLN A 33 5.71 -0.13 -0.13
CA GLN A 33 5.96 -0.64 1.22
C GLN A 33 5.01 -1.80 1.58
N ALA A 34 3.73 -1.70 1.24
CA ALA A 34 2.76 -2.78 1.44
C ALA A 34 3.07 -4.02 0.58
N GLN A 35 3.55 -3.81 -0.65
CA GLN A 35 3.95 -4.89 -1.55
C GLN A 35 5.16 -5.68 -1.04
N GLN A 36 6.07 -5.04 -0.31
CA GLN A 36 7.27 -5.71 0.20
C GLN A 36 7.05 -6.45 1.51
N SER A 37 6.10 -6.00 2.33
CA SER A 37 5.98 -6.44 3.74
C SER A 37 4.66 -7.12 4.09
N GLY A 38 3.68 -7.14 3.18
CA GLY A 38 2.36 -7.75 3.42
C GLY A 38 2.31 -9.26 3.25
N SER A 39 1.21 -9.88 3.70
CA SER A 39 0.85 -11.23 3.26
C SER A 39 0.56 -11.23 1.76
N GLN A 40 0.47 -12.40 1.13
CA GLN A 40 0.18 -12.51 -0.30
C GLN A 40 -1.05 -11.69 -0.74
N LEU A 41 -2.08 -11.61 0.10
CA LEU A 41 -3.27 -10.80 -0.17
C LEU A 41 -2.95 -9.30 -0.20
N GLU A 42 -2.27 -8.79 0.82
CA GLU A 42 -1.88 -7.37 0.88
C GLU A 42 -0.92 -7.01 -0.26
N GLN A 43 -0.01 -7.91 -0.63
CA GLN A 43 0.88 -7.69 -1.78
C GLN A 43 0.12 -7.59 -3.09
N GLN A 44 -0.90 -8.44 -3.32
CA GLN A 44 -1.74 -8.36 -4.51
C GLN A 44 -2.58 -7.08 -4.53
N MET A 45 -3.15 -6.69 -3.39
CA MET A 45 -3.89 -5.43 -3.28
C MET A 45 -3.00 -4.22 -3.57
N ALA A 46 -1.79 -4.18 -3.01
CA ALA A 46 -0.81 -3.15 -3.27
C ALA A 46 -0.42 -3.05 -4.76
N LYS A 47 -0.19 -4.20 -5.43
CA LYS A 47 0.06 -4.25 -6.88
C LYS A 47 -1.11 -3.68 -7.70
N MET A 48 -2.34 -4.06 -7.36
CA MET A 48 -3.53 -3.51 -8.04
C MET A 48 -3.60 -1.99 -7.90
N LYS A 49 -3.37 -1.46 -6.69
CA LYS A 49 -3.38 -0.01 -6.42
C LYS A 49 -2.29 0.72 -7.19
N LEU A 50 -1.07 0.16 -7.25
CA LEU A 50 0.05 0.71 -8.02
C LEU A 50 -0.25 0.79 -9.52
N ASN A 51 -0.95 -0.20 -10.08
CA ASN A 51 -1.30 -0.21 -11.51
C ASN A 51 -2.37 0.84 -11.87
N ASN A 52 -3.15 1.30 -10.88
CA ASN A 52 -4.27 2.22 -11.05
C ASN A 52 -4.00 3.64 -10.53
N LEU A 53 -2.74 3.94 -10.21
CA LEU A 53 -2.29 5.21 -9.63
C LEU A 53 -2.19 6.33 -10.67
#